data_AF-A0A7X2Z429-F1
#
_entry.id   AF-A0A7X2Z429-F1
#
_cell.length_a   1.000
_cell.length_b   1.000
_cell.length_c   1.000
_cell.angle_alpha   90.00
_cell.angle_beta   90.00
_cell.angle_gamma   90.00
#
_symmetry.space_group_name_H-M   'P 1'
#
loop_
_entity.id
_entity.type
_entity.pdbx_description
1 polymer ?
#
loop_
_entity_poly.entity_id
_entity_poly.type
_entity_poly.pdbx_seq_one_letter_code
_entity_poly.pdbx_strand_id
1 'polypeptide(L)'
;MKPILSKAQLGYMKAKTKFEDKSKVLEKRIEEAAKVQEVTQEVMETLVVETGFHEAFNALRDAENELIDWSHMTMKHEKTYKDNKKAIEDMYAKLNTDPQMRARIIQLAMKVR
;
A
#
# COMPACT_ATOMS: atom_id res chain seq x y z
N MET A 1 -3.18 -25.19 -10.46
CA MET A 1 -3.82 -24.62 -9.25
C MET A 1 -3.50 -23.14 -9.18
N LYS A 2 -4.47 -22.27 -8.87
CA LYS A 2 -4.18 -20.87 -8.56
C LYS A 2 -3.35 -20.84 -7.27
N PRO A 3 -2.28 -20.01 -7.16
CA PRO A 3 -1.52 -19.91 -5.92
C PRO A 3 -2.47 -19.52 -4.79
N ILE A 4 -2.36 -20.22 -3.65
CA ILE A 4 -3.09 -19.84 -2.44
C ILE A 4 -2.37 -18.61 -1.89
N LEU A 5 -2.97 -17.44 -2.08
CA LEU A 5 -2.43 -16.19 -1.57
C LEU A 5 -2.51 -16.19 -0.04
N SER A 6 -1.50 -15.62 0.60
CA SER A 6 -1.51 -15.42 2.05
C SER A 6 -2.57 -14.40 2.45
N LYS A 7 -2.97 -14.42 3.74
CA LYS A 7 -3.89 -13.42 4.29
C LYS A 7 -3.40 -11.99 4.06
N ALA A 8 -2.10 -11.76 4.18
CA ALA A 8 -1.48 -10.45 3.97
C ALA A 8 -1.54 -10.01 2.49
N GLN A 9 -1.28 -10.93 1.55
CA GLN A 9 -1.41 -10.66 0.11
C GLN A 9 -2.86 -10.33 -0.27
N LEU A 10 -3.84 -11.08 0.25
CA LEU A 10 -5.27 -10.81 0.04
C LEU A 10 -5.70 -9.48 0.67
N GLY A 11 -5.20 -9.17 1.87
CA GLY A 11 -5.45 -7.92 2.58
C GLY A 11 -4.97 -6.71 1.78
N TYR A 12 -3.72 -6.76 1.30
CA TYR A 12 -3.15 -5.73 0.43
C TYR A 12 -3.95 -5.55 -0.86
N MET A 13 -4.31 -6.64 -1.56
CA MET A 13 -5.12 -6.53 -2.78
C MET A 13 -6.46 -5.85 -2.54
N LYS A 14 -7.17 -6.25 -1.46
CA LYS A 14 -8.46 -5.66 -1.10
C LYS A 14 -8.34 -4.18 -0.75
N ALA A 15 -7.34 -3.81 0.04
CA ALA A 15 -7.09 -2.42 0.42
C ALA A 15 -6.71 -1.57 -0.81
N LYS A 16 -5.89 -2.12 -1.71
CA LYS A 16 -5.50 -1.47 -2.97
C LYS A 16 -6.70 -1.22 -3.88
N THR A 17 -7.57 -2.21 -4.08
CA THR A 17 -8.80 -2.01 -4.88
C THR A 17 -9.69 -0.95 -4.25
N LYS A 18 -9.88 -0.98 -2.92
CA LYS A 18 -10.68 0.04 -2.22
C LYS A 18 -10.08 1.44 -2.39
N PHE A 19 -8.76 1.57 -2.31
CA PHE A 19 -8.06 2.84 -2.55
C PHE A 19 -8.29 3.33 -3.98
N GLU A 20 -8.05 2.50 -5.00
CA GLU A 20 -8.26 2.86 -6.41
C GLU A 20 -9.70 3.29 -6.71
N ASP A 21 -10.69 2.61 -6.12
CA ASP A 21 -12.10 2.97 -6.26
C ASP A 21 -12.39 4.34 -5.61
N LYS A 22 -11.84 4.60 -4.41
CA LYS A 22 -12.00 5.89 -3.73
C LYS A 22 -11.26 7.03 -4.42
N SER A 23 -10.09 6.77 -5.03
CA SER A 23 -9.38 7.75 -5.86
C SER A 23 -10.25 8.25 -7.01
N LYS A 24 -10.91 7.34 -7.75
CA LYS A 24 -11.81 7.70 -8.84
C LYS A 24 -13.00 8.53 -8.37
N VAL A 25 -13.54 8.22 -7.20
CA VAL A 25 -14.64 8.99 -6.60
C VAL A 25 -14.17 10.39 -6.23
N LEU A 26 -12.97 10.52 -5.64
CA LEU A 26 -12.38 11.81 -5.32
C LEU A 26 -12.13 12.66 -6.57
N GLU A 27 -11.52 12.10 -7.61
CA GLU A 27 -11.29 12.78 -8.89
C GLU A 27 -12.61 13.35 -9.44
N LYS A 28 -13.65 12.53 -9.50
CA LYS A 28 -14.98 12.97 -9.97
C LYS A 28 -15.55 14.10 -9.11
N ARG A 29 -15.40 14.03 -7.79
CA ARG A 29 -15.91 15.07 -6.87
C ARG A 29 -15.13 16.38 -7.00
N ILE A 30 -13.83 16.32 -7.24
CA ILE A 30 -13.00 17.51 -7.53
C ILE A 30 -13.46 18.16 -8.83
N GLU A 31 -13.69 17.38 -9.89
CA GLU A 31 -14.20 17.91 -11.16
C GLU A 31 -15.58 18.56 -11.02
N GLU A 32 -16.46 17.99 -10.19
CA GLU A 32 -17.77 18.56 -9.89
C GLU A 32 -17.65 19.87 -9.09
N ALA A 33 -16.79 19.90 -8.07
CA ALA A 33 -16.55 21.09 -7.26
C ALA A 33 -15.95 22.23 -8.09
N ALA A 34 -14.97 21.93 -8.95
CA ALA A 34 -14.29 22.89 -9.82
C ALA A 34 -15.23 23.61 -10.80
N LYS A 35 -16.39 23.02 -11.12
CA LYS A 35 -17.42 23.66 -11.96
C LYS A 35 -18.23 24.72 -11.24
N VAL A 36 -18.28 24.65 -9.91
CA VAL A 36 -19.13 25.50 -9.06
C VAL A 36 -18.30 26.52 -8.28
N GLN A 37 -17.09 26.15 -7.88
CA GLN A 37 -16.20 26.96 -7.05
C GLN A 37 -14.73 26.65 -7.31
N GLU A 38 -13.86 27.55 -6.87
CA GLU A 38 -12.42 27.27 -6.83
C GLU A 38 -12.11 26.17 -5.80
N VAL A 39 -11.29 25.19 -6.19
CA VAL A 39 -10.86 24.11 -5.31
C VAL A 39 -9.68 24.60 -4.45
N THR A 40 -10.02 25.27 -3.35
CA THR A 40 -9.04 25.68 -2.33
C THR A 40 -8.60 24.47 -1.49
N GLN A 41 -7.58 24.66 -0.66
CA GLN A 41 -7.10 23.63 0.26
C GLN A 41 -8.21 23.11 1.18
N GLU A 42 -9.03 24.00 1.74
CA GLU A 42 -10.13 23.64 2.65
C GLU A 42 -11.21 22.78 1.96
N VAL A 43 -11.54 23.13 0.71
CA VAL A 43 -12.47 22.33 -0.13
C VAL A 43 -11.87 20.95 -0.40
N MET A 44 -10.59 20.88 -0.75
CA MET A 44 -9.91 19.62 -1.02
C MET A 44 -9.84 18.72 0.22
N GLU A 45 -9.51 19.28 1.39
CA GLU A 45 -9.49 18.54 2.66
C GLU A 45 -10.88 17.96 2.98
N THR A 46 -11.94 18.75 2.78
CA THR A 46 -13.32 18.30 2.94
C THR A 46 -13.63 17.14 1.99
N LEU A 47 -13.32 17.28 0.70
CA LEU A 47 -13.55 16.24 -0.31
C LEU A 47 -12.79 14.94 0.01
N VAL A 48 -11.55 15.05 0.49
CA VAL A 48 -10.72 13.89 0.88
C VAL A 48 -11.34 13.11 2.04
N VAL A 49 -11.94 13.81 3.01
CA VAL A 49 -12.64 13.18 4.14
C VAL A 49 -13.98 12.60 3.69
N GLU A 50 -14.82 13.37 3.01
CA GLU A 50 -16.17 12.96 2.59
C GLU A 50 -16.18 11.75 1.64
N THR A 51 -15.20 11.69 0.75
CA THR A 51 -15.08 10.56 -0.19
C THR A 51 -14.58 9.28 0.48
N GLY A 52 -14.03 9.40 1.69
CA GLY A 52 -13.34 8.33 2.41
C GLY A 52 -11.96 8.01 1.81
N PHE A 53 -11.39 8.94 1.03
CA PHE A 53 -10.06 8.77 0.44
C PHE A 53 -8.99 8.67 1.52
N HIS A 54 -9.06 9.53 2.55
CA HIS A 54 -8.09 9.51 3.65
C HIS A 54 -8.07 8.16 4.38
N GLU A 55 -9.24 7.63 4.72
CA GLU A 55 -9.36 6.32 5.35
C GLU A 55 -8.86 5.19 4.46
N ALA A 56 -9.19 5.23 3.15
CA ALA A 56 -8.74 4.21 2.20
C ALA A 56 -7.21 4.24 2.00
N PHE A 57 -6.60 5.44 2.01
CA PHE A 57 -5.16 5.60 1.94
C PHE A 57 -4.47 5.03 3.19
N ASN A 58 -4.96 5.35 4.39
CA ASN A 58 -4.42 4.81 5.64
C ASN A 58 -4.56 3.28 5.68
N ALA A 59 -5.71 2.75 5.29
CA ALA A 59 -5.94 1.31 5.23
C ALA A 59 -5.01 0.60 4.22
N LEU A 60 -4.70 1.24 3.09
CA LEU A 60 -3.69 0.73 2.14
C LEU A 60 -2.31 0.72 2.79
N ARG A 61 -1.94 1.80 3.48
CA ARG A 61 -0.65 1.91 4.16
C ARG A 61 -0.44 0.83 5.22
N ASP A 62 -1.47 0.56 5.99
CA ASP A 62 -1.47 -0.50 7.02
C ASP A 62 -1.35 -1.88 6.38
N ALA A 63 -2.11 -2.15 5.32
CA ALA A 63 -2.04 -3.41 4.59
C ALA A 63 -0.67 -3.63 3.91
N GLU A 64 -0.03 -2.57 3.41
CA GLU A 64 1.34 -2.63 2.92
C GLU A 64 2.33 -2.99 4.03
N ASN A 65 2.18 -2.42 5.22
CA ASN A 65 3.04 -2.75 6.36
C ASN A 65 2.86 -4.22 6.76
N GLU A 66 1.62 -4.70 6.86
CA GLU A 66 1.32 -6.10 7.17
C GLU A 66 1.92 -7.06 6.12
N LEU A 67 1.85 -6.68 4.83
CA LEU A 67 2.44 -7.48 3.74
C LEU A 67 3.97 -7.52 3.82
N ILE A 68 4.61 -6.39 4.13
CA ILE A 68 6.05 -6.27 4.32
C ILE A 68 6.50 -7.13 5.51
N ASP A 69 5.80 -7.04 6.64
CA ASP A 69 6.15 -7.81 7.84
C ASP A 69 5.98 -9.31 7.61
N TRP A 70 4.88 -9.70 6.94
CA TRP A 70 4.67 -11.09 6.52
C TRP A 70 5.76 -11.57 5.57
N SER A 71 6.17 -10.76 4.58
CA SER A 71 7.24 -11.15 3.66
C SER A 71 8.57 -11.27 4.39
N HIS A 72 8.84 -10.39 5.36
CA HIS A 72 10.03 -10.48 6.19
C HIS A 72 10.06 -11.79 6.98
N MET A 73 8.97 -12.15 7.66
CA MET A 73 8.87 -13.41 8.40
C MET A 73 9.03 -14.62 7.50
N THR A 74 8.38 -14.60 6.34
CA THR A 74 8.44 -15.72 5.39
C THR A 74 9.87 -15.91 4.87
N MET A 75 10.58 -14.82 4.55
CA MET A 75 11.98 -14.88 4.13
C MET A 75 12.91 -15.42 5.23
N LYS A 76 12.62 -15.24 6.52
CA LYS A 76 13.47 -15.80 7.61
C LYS A 76 13.54 -17.33 7.59
N HIS A 77 12.57 -17.99 7.00
CA HIS A 77 12.51 -19.45 6.88
C HIS A 77 13.25 -19.99 5.64
N GLU A 78 13.65 -19.13 4.70
CA GLU A 78 14.41 -19.51 3.52
C GLU A 78 15.87 -19.85 3.87
N LYS A 79 16.42 -20.91 3.27
CA LYS A 79 17.81 -21.34 3.55
C LYS A 79 18.83 -20.25 3.21
N THR A 80 18.57 -19.48 2.15
CA THR A 80 19.43 -18.39 1.66
C THR A 80 19.37 -17.12 2.50
N TYR A 81 18.41 -17.02 3.43
CA TYR A 81 18.29 -15.87 4.33
C TYR A 81 19.45 -15.84 5.33
N LYS A 82 19.97 -16.99 5.78
CA LYS A 82 21.14 -17.02 6.67
C LYS A 82 22.37 -16.41 6.01
N ASP A 83 22.56 -16.64 4.72
CA ASP A 83 23.72 -16.18 3.97
C ASP A 83 23.63 -14.68 3.64
N ASN A 84 22.41 -14.15 3.49
CA ASN A 84 22.17 -12.76 3.08
C ASN A 84 21.50 -11.88 4.15
N LYS A 85 21.46 -12.35 5.40
CA LYS A 85 20.68 -11.75 6.49
C LYS A 85 20.89 -10.25 6.60
N LYS A 86 22.14 -9.79 6.63
CA LYS A 86 22.47 -8.37 6.78
C LYS A 86 21.92 -7.52 5.63
N ALA A 87 22.11 -7.96 4.39
CA ALA A 87 21.60 -7.25 3.23
C ALA A 87 20.06 -7.18 3.24
N ILE A 88 19.39 -8.26 3.68
CA ILE A 88 17.94 -8.30 3.79
C ILE A 88 17.45 -7.34 4.89
N GLU A 89 18.01 -7.40 6.10
CA GLU A 89 17.65 -6.48 7.19
C GLU A 89 17.90 -5.00 6.81
N ASP A 90 19.02 -4.70 6.15
CA ASP A 90 19.35 -3.34 5.70
C ASP A 90 18.34 -2.82 4.64
N MET A 91 17.77 -3.71 3.82
CA MET A 91 16.70 -3.34 2.89
C MET A 91 15.39 -3.02 3.61
N TYR A 92 15.00 -3.83 4.60
CA TYR A 92 13.79 -3.57 5.39
C TYR A 92 13.93 -2.31 6.27
N ALA A 93 15.14 -2.00 6.77
CA ALA A 93 15.40 -0.81 7.57
C ALA A 93 15.22 0.52 6.80
N LYS A 94 15.44 0.52 5.47
CA LYS A 94 15.35 1.71 4.61
C LYS A 94 13.96 1.96 4.02
N LEU A 95 12.98 1.12 4.34
CA LEU A 95 11.63 1.14 3.77
C LEU A 95 10.88 2.46 3.97
N ASN A 96 11.13 3.16 5.07
CA ASN A 96 10.45 4.43 5.38
C ASN A 96 11.12 5.63 4.70
N THR A 97 12.39 5.49 4.30
CA THR A 97 13.18 6.56 3.68
C THR A 97 13.29 6.43 2.17
N ASP A 98 12.99 5.26 1.61
CA ASP A 98 13.03 4.98 0.17
C ASP A 98 11.69 4.40 -0.32
N PRO A 99 10.80 5.25 -0.88
CA PRO A 99 9.53 4.82 -1.45
C PRO A 99 9.67 3.83 -2.62
N GLN A 100 10.75 3.92 -3.41
CA GLN A 100 10.99 3.00 -4.51
C GLN A 100 11.35 1.60 -4.00
N MET A 101 12.16 1.54 -2.94
CA MET A 101 12.49 0.29 -2.28
C MET A 101 11.26 -0.36 -1.66
N ARG A 102 10.38 0.42 -1.04
CA ARG A 102 9.10 -0.07 -0.52
C ARG A 102 8.23 -0.70 -1.61
N ALA A 103 8.06 -0.02 -2.74
CA ALA A 103 7.31 -0.55 -3.87
C ALA A 103 7.91 -1.86 -4.40
N ARG A 104 9.25 -1.97 -4.49
CA ARG A 104 9.93 -3.21 -4.89
C ARG A 104 9.69 -4.34 -3.90
N ILE A 105 9.76 -4.09 -2.60
CA ILE A 105 9.51 -5.11 -1.57
C ILE A 105 8.07 -5.60 -1.63
N ILE A 106 7.09 -4.70 -1.78
CA ILE A 106 5.68 -5.07 -1.96
C ILE A 106 5.50 -5.96 -3.21
N GLN A 107 6.13 -5.60 -4.33
CA GLN A 107 6.07 -6.43 -5.54
C GLN A 107 6.69 -7.81 -5.36
N LEU A 108 7.79 -7.91 -4.61
CA LEU A 108 8.42 -9.19 -4.29
C LEU A 108 7.54 -10.01 -3.34
N ALA A 109 6.99 -9.39 -2.29
CA ALA A 109 6.08 -10.00 -1.34
C ALA A 109 4.86 -10.62 -2.03
N MET A 110 4.29 -9.95 -3.04
CA MET A 110 3.18 -10.48 -3.84
C MET A 110 3.56 -11.71 -4.70
N LYS A 111 4.84 -12.00 -4.89
CA LYS A 111 5.34 -13.16 -5.65
C LYS A 111 5.77 -14.33 -4.75
N VAL A 112 5.90 -14.11 -3.44
CA VAL A 112 6.23 -15.15 -2.45
C VAL A 112 5.08 -16.17 -2.40
N ARG A 113 5.43 -17.46 -2.34
CA ARG A 113 4.52 -18.61 -2.33
C ARG A 113 4.78 -19.50 -1.14
#